data_AF-A0A956DAV6-F1
#
_entry.id   AF-A0A956DAV6-F1
#
_cell.length_a   1.000
_cell.length_b   1.000
_cell.length_c   1.000
_cell.angle_alpha   90.00
_cell.angle_beta   90.00
_cell.angle_gamma   90.00
#
_symmetry.space_group_name_H-M   'P 1'
#
loop_
_entity.id
_entity.type
_entity.pdbx_description
1 polymer ?
#
loop_
_entity_poly.entity_id
_entity_poly.type
_entity_poly.pdbx_seq_one_letter_code
_entity_poly.pdbx_strand_id
1 'polypeptide(L)'
;MAARKKSQKLAELASEPNPAAPIDAARFLAAAKPVLKALEADLLARARESAAVTEALKVRHAEQKKAERTAEAFAPWQRQLVEQVAAAWLLTCVFARALEDRGLLERNRIAGPGATDAQKLFFELAPSLTERDYLDAVFRELSHHPAAADLFGPKHNPVWLLAPSAEGAKALLSLFRSPSADAPAFRFGVASTRYLGDLYQDLNENVRERFALLQTPDFVEEFILD
;
A
#
# COMPACT_ATOMS: atom_id res chain seq x y z
N MET A 1 6.08 -16.19 29.61
CA MET A 1 5.85 -16.91 28.34
C MET A 1 4.84 -16.10 27.53
N ALA A 2 5.29 -15.37 26.51
CA ALA A 2 4.38 -14.61 25.64
C ALA A 2 3.73 -15.58 24.65
N ALA A 3 2.41 -15.76 24.76
CA ALA A 3 1.65 -16.54 23.79
C ALA A 3 1.78 -15.88 22.41
N ARG A 4 2.42 -16.56 21.45
CA ARG A 4 2.31 -16.21 20.03
C ARG A 4 0.83 -16.24 19.68
N LYS A 5 0.18 -15.07 19.58
CA LYS A 5 -1.15 -14.94 18.96
C LYS A 5 -1.04 -15.56 17.56
N LYS A 6 -1.74 -16.67 17.32
CA LYS A 6 -1.88 -17.26 15.98
C LYS A 6 -2.45 -16.18 15.07
N SER A 7 -1.83 -15.95 13.91
CA SER A 7 -2.41 -15.11 12.87
C SER A 7 -3.77 -15.69 12.47
N GLN A 8 -4.84 -14.94 12.73
CA GLN A 8 -6.20 -15.30 12.34
C GLN A 8 -6.28 -15.25 10.81
N LYS A 9 -6.94 -16.22 10.17
CA LYS A 9 -7.10 -16.18 8.70
C LYS A 9 -7.96 -14.98 8.31
N LEU A 10 -7.65 -14.34 7.18
CA LEU A 10 -8.39 -13.18 6.67
C LEU A 10 -9.91 -13.42 6.61
N ALA A 11 -10.33 -14.61 6.18
CA ALA A 11 -11.73 -15.00 6.09
C ALA A 11 -12.47 -15.14 7.44
N GLU A 12 -11.73 -15.22 8.56
CA GLU A 12 -12.28 -15.38 9.92
C GLU A 12 -12.34 -14.04 10.67
N LEU A 13 -11.95 -12.93 10.02
CA LEU A 13 -12.05 -11.61 10.61
C LEU A 13 -13.53 -11.20 10.71
N ALA A 14 -13.93 -10.68 11.87
CA ALA A 14 -15.23 -10.04 12.03
C ALA A 14 -15.26 -8.73 11.22
N SER A 15 -16.38 -8.46 10.55
CA SER A 15 -16.58 -7.19 9.85
C SER A 15 -16.69 -6.02 10.84
N GLU A 16 -16.26 -4.85 10.41
CA GLU A 16 -16.43 -3.61 11.15
C GLU A 16 -17.38 -2.69 10.37
N PRO A 17 -18.65 -2.54 10.79
CA PRO A 17 -19.63 -1.75 10.04
C PRO A 17 -19.39 -0.24 10.13
N ASN A 18 -18.72 0.26 11.18
CA ASN A 18 -18.49 1.69 11.35
C ASN A 18 -17.25 2.15 10.57
N PRO A 19 -17.37 2.94 9.50
CA PRO A 19 -16.21 3.38 8.72
C PRO A 19 -15.26 4.30 9.51
N ALA A 20 -15.75 4.96 10.55
CA ALA A 20 -14.95 5.80 11.45
C ALA A 20 -14.32 5.02 12.61
N ALA A 21 -14.45 3.69 12.65
CA ALA A 21 -13.83 2.88 13.70
C ALA A 21 -12.29 3.00 13.67
N PRO A 22 -11.63 3.04 14.84
CA PRO A 22 -10.18 3.04 14.91
C PRO A 22 -9.59 1.75 14.36
N ILE A 23 -8.50 1.88 13.62
CA ILE A 23 -7.75 0.72 13.14
C ILE A 23 -7.05 0.04 14.32
N ASP A 24 -7.19 -1.28 14.42
CA ASP A 24 -6.25 -2.11 15.17
C ASP A 24 -5.00 -2.30 14.31
N ALA A 25 -4.05 -1.37 14.43
CA ALA A 25 -2.83 -1.34 13.61
C ALA A 25 -2.02 -2.63 13.75
N ALA A 26 -1.90 -3.17 14.97
CA ALA A 26 -1.18 -4.42 15.21
C ALA A 26 -1.84 -5.61 14.50
N ARG A 27 -3.17 -5.70 14.54
CA ARG A 27 -3.92 -6.75 13.83
C ARG A 27 -3.84 -6.59 12.32
N PHE A 28 -3.95 -5.36 11.81
CA PHE A 28 -3.79 -5.08 10.38
C PHE A 28 -2.39 -5.46 9.90
N LEU A 29 -1.34 -5.03 10.61
CA LEU A 29 0.05 -5.37 10.28
C LEU A 29 0.30 -6.89 10.32
N ALA A 30 -0.27 -7.60 11.29
CA ALA A 30 -0.19 -9.05 11.35
C ALA A 30 -0.84 -9.73 10.13
N ALA A 31 -1.92 -9.17 9.60
CA ALA A 31 -2.59 -9.65 8.37
C ALA A 31 -1.86 -9.20 7.09
N ALA A 32 -1.27 -8.00 7.08
CA ALA A 32 -0.59 -7.43 5.94
C ALA A 32 0.80 -8.04 5.70
N LYS A 33 1.55 -8.39 6.75
CA LYS A 33 2.90 -8.98 6.67
C LYS A 33 3.03 -10.16 5.69
N PRO A 34 2.17 -11.20 5.73
CA PRO A 34 2.26 -12.29 4.76
C PRO A 34 1.94 -11.85 3.33
N VAL A 35 1.00 -10.91 3.15
CA VAL A 35 0.64 -10.35 1.84
C VAL A 35 1.80 -9.53 1.28
N LEU A 36 2.44 -8.71 2.11
CA LEU A 36 3.61 -7.90 1.74
C LEU A 36 4.77 -8.80 1.30
N LYS A 37 5.08 -9.85 2.07
CA LYS A 37 6.13 -10.82 1.71
C LYS A 37 5.84 -11.53 0.38
N ALA A 38 4.59 -11.88 0.12
CA ALA A 38 4.20 -12.47 -1.15
C ALA A 38 4.33 -11.47 -2.31
N LEU A 39 3.94 -10.21 -2.08
CA LEU A 39 4.06 -9.12 -3.04
C LEU A 39 5.53 -8.79 -3.37
N GLU A 40 6.41 -8.80 -2.37
CA GLU A 40 7.86 -8.63 -2.57
C GLU A 40 8.43 -9.75 -3.46
N ALA A 41 8.06 -11.00 -3.20
CA ALA A 41 8.50 -12.13 -4.01
C ALA A 41 7.99 -12.03 -5.46
N ASP A 42 6.71 -11.65 -5.62
CA ASP A 42 6.07 -11.42 -6.90
C ASP A 42 6.76 -10.31 -7.71
N LEU A 43 6.95 -9.13 -7.11
CA LEU A 43 7.65 -8.00 -7.71
C LEU A 43 9.09 -8.36 -8.08
N LEU A 44 9.81 -9.09 -7.22
CA LEU A 44 11.17 -9.52 -7.53
C LEU A 44 11.22 -10.49 -8.71
N ALA A 45 10.27 -11.43 -8.81
CA ALA A 45 10.16 -12.33 -9.95
C ALA A 45 9.87 -11.54 -11.23
N ARG A 46 8.88 -10.66 -11.20
CA ARG A 46 8.51 -9.75 -12.30
C ARG A 46 9.69 -8.91 -12.78
N ALA A 47 10.48 -8.37 -11.85
CA ALA A 47 11.65 -7.57 -12.17
C ALA A 47 12.73 -8.38 -12.90
N ARG A 48 12.87 -9.67 -12.61
CA ARG A 48 13.87 -10.57 -13.19
C ARG A 48 13.43 -11.21 -14.50
N GLU A 49 12.14 -11.49 -14.66
CA GLU A 49 11.59 -12.11 -15.87
C GLU A 49 11.54 -11.15 -17.05
N SER A 50 11.33 -9.86 -16.80
CA SER A 50 11.33 -8.83 -17.83
C SER A 50 12.72 -8.23 -18.04
N ALA A 51 13.35 -8.56 -19.18
CA ALA A 51 14.65 -7.99 -19.55
C ALA A 51 14.62 -6.45 -19.58
N ALA A 52 13.55 -5.85 -20.11
CA ALA A 52 13.40 -4.39 -20.14
C ALA A 52 13.36 -3.77 -18.73
N VAL A 53 12.66 -4.41 -17.79
CA VAL A 53 12.61 -3.94 -16.39
C VAL A 53 13.97 -4.12 -15.73
N THR A 54 14.62 -5.28 -15.91
CA THR A 54 15.96 -5.52 -15.37
C THR A 54 16.96 -4.46 -15.85
N GLU A 55 16.97 -4.14 -17.14
CA GLU A 55 17.89 -3.12 -17.68
C GLU A 55 17.55 -1.71 -17.16
N ALA A 56 16.29 -1.33 -17.09
CA ALA A 56 15.89 -0.05 -16.49
C ALA A 56 16.33 0.06 -15.02
N LEU A 57 16.22 -1.02 -14.25
CA LEU A 57 16.71 -1.08 -12.87
C LEU A 57 18.23 -0.96 -12.78
N LYS A 58 18.99 -1.61 -13.68
CA LYS A 58 20.46 -1.49 -13.73
C LYS A 58 20.90 -0.07 -14.06
N VAL A 59 20.24 0.60 -15.00
CA VAL A 59 20.50 2.02 -15.33
C VAL A 59 20.29 2.88 -14.08
N ARG A 60 19.16 2.72 -13.39
CA ARG A 60 18.87 3.45 -12.15
C ARG A 60 19.90 3.16 -11.05
N HIS A 61 20.33 1.91 -10.88
CA HIS A 61 21.38 1.54 -9.92
C HIS A 61 22.71 2.22 -10.26
N ALA A 62 23.11 2.22 -11.52
CA ALA A 62 24.33 2.87 -11.99
C ALA A 62 24.28 4.40 -11.77
N GLU A 63 23.13 5.05 -12.01
CA GLU A 63 22.92 6.46 -11.70
C GLU A 63 23.05 6.76 -10.20
N GLN A 64 22.45 5.93 -9.34
CA GLN A 64 22.56 6.10 -7.89
C GLN A 64 23.98 5.89 -7.38
N LYS A 65 24.71 4.92 -7.97
CA LYS A 65 26.12 4.68 -7.65
C LYS A 65 27.00 5.86 -8.09
N LYS A 66 26.76 6.39 -9.29
CA LYS A 66 27.46 7.59 -9.81
C LYS A 66 27.18 8.83 -8.96
N ALA A 67 25.97 8.94 -8.41
CA ALA A 67 25.58 10.02 -7.50
C ALA A 67 25.95 9.76 -6.03
N GLU A 68 26.75 8.71 -5.74
CA GLU A 68 27.19 8.33 -4.39
C GLU A 68 26.05 8.08 -3.39
N ARG A 69 24.84 7.79 -3.89
CA ARG A 69 23.65 7.49 -3.07
C ARG A 69 23.58 6.04 -2.60
N THR A 70 24.36 5.15 -3.21
CA THR A 70 24.47 3.74 -2.80
C THR A 70 25.85 3.19 -3.13
N ALA A 71 26.42 2.43 -2.20
CA ALA A 71 27.63 1.65 -2.41
C ALA A 71 27.33 0.16 -2.68
N GLU A 72 26.06 -0.23 -2.63
CA GLU A 72 25.65 -1.63 -2.72
C GLU A 72 25.80 -2.20 -4.14
N ALA A 73 25.99 -3.52 -4.21
CA ALA A 73 25.87 -4.24 -5.47
C ALA A 73 24.41 -4.25 -5.97
N PHE A 74 24.20 -4.52 -7.26
CA PHE A 74 22.88 -4.46 -7.89
C PHE A 74 21.84 -5.37 -7.21
N ALA A 75 22.19 -6.60 -6.86
CA ALA A 75 21.25 -7.59 -6.31
C ALA A 75 20.69 -7.25 -4.91
N PRO A 76 21.49 -6.82 -3.91
CA PRO A 76 20.93 -6.33 -2.64
C PRO A 76 20.15 -5.02 -2.81
N TRP A 77 20.65 -4.09 -3.62
CA TRP A 77 19.93 -2.85 -3.95
C TRP A 77 18.55 -3.11 -4.59
N GLN A 78 18.47 -4.05 -5.52
CA GLN A 78 17.21 -4.43 -6.18
C GLN A 78 16.21 -4.96 -5.16
N ARG A 79 16.65 -5.77 -4.19
CA ARG A 79 15.77 -6.32 -3.15
C ARG A 79 15.20 -5.22 -2.26
N GLN A 80 16.05 -4.29 -1.79
CA GLN A 80 15.60 -3.13 -1.02
C GLN A 80 14.61 -2.26 -1.80
N LEU A 81 14.87 -2.01 -3.10
CA LEU A 81 13.93 -1.29 -3.94
C LEU A 81 12.58 -2.00 -4.03
N VAL A 82 12.59 -3.33 -4.21
CA VAL A 82 11.37 -4.15 -4.27
C VAL A 82 10.59 -4.09 -2.96
N GLU A 83 11.26 -4.18 -1.81
CA GLU A 83 10.62 -4.01 -0.49
C GLU A 83 9.92 -2.64 -0.38
N GLN A 84 10.61 -1.57 -0.80
CA GLN A 84 10.05 -0.22 -0.80
C GLN A 84 8.84 -0.08 -1.73
N VAL A 85 8.89 -0.69 -2.93
CA VAL A 85 7.77 -0.66 -3.86
C VAL A 85 6.59 -1.48 -3.33
N ALA A 86 6.83 -2.66 -2.75
CA ALA A 86 5.79 -3.49 -2.15
C ALA A 86 5.06 -2.74 -1.02
N ALA A 87 5.80 -2.07 -0.15
CA ALA A 87 5.23 -1.24 0.90
C ALA A 87 4.42 -0.07 0.30
N ALA A 88 4.93 0.61 -0.73
CA ALA A 88 4.21 1.69 -1.40
C ALA A 88 2.87 1.22 -1.98
N TRP A 89 2.78 0.02 -2.56
CA TRP A 89 1.52 -0.56 -3.04
C TRP A 89 0.50 -0.74 -1.92
N LEU A 90 0.92 -1.33 -0.79
CA LEU A 90 0.05 -1.49 0.38
C LEU A 90 -0.42 -0.14 0.92
N LEU A 91 0.49 0.82 1.08
CA LEU A 91 0.21 2.14 1.65
C LEU A 91 -0.68 3.00 0.75
N THR A 92 -0.50 2.91 -0.57
CA THR A 92 -1.37 3.60 -1.53
C THR A 92 -2.81 3.09 -1.42
N CYS A 93 -2.99 1.78 -1.21
CA CYS A 93 -4.31 1.22 -0.89
C CYS A 93 -4.83 1.72 0.46
N VAL A 94 -4.00 1.82 1.51
CA VAL A 94 -4.40 2.39 2.82
C VAL A 94 -4.91 3.83 2.64
N PHE A 95 -4.22 4.66 1.87
CA PHE A 95 -4.67 6.03 1.60
C PHE A 95 -6.01 6.07 0.86
N ALA A 96 -6.18 5.25 -0.18
CA ALA A 96 -7.45 5.16 -0.90
C ALA A 96 -8.58 4.70 0.05
N ARG A 97 -8.34 3.69 0.88
CA ARG A 97 -9.28 3.23 1.91
C ARG A 97 -9.62 4.29 2.95
N ALA A 98 -8.66 5.13 3.34
CA ALA A 98 -8.89 6.25 4.24
C ALA A 98 -9.81 7.30 3.59
N LEU A 99 -9.64 7.59 2.30
CA LEU A 99 -10.55 8.49 1.57
C LEU A 99 -11.97 7.90 1.50
N GLU A 100 -12.09 6.60 1.22
CA GLU A 100 -13.36 5.87 1.18
C GLU A 100 -14.09 5.88 2.53
N ASP A 101 -13.40 5.50 3.61
CA ASP A 101 -14.00 5.43 4.95
C ASP A 101 -14.34 6.83 5.51
N ARG A 102 -13.69 7.89 5.02
CA ARG A 102 -14.04 9.29 5.36
C ARG A 102 -15.14 9.87 4.48
N GLY A 103 -15.65 9.11 3.51
CA GLY A 103 -16.68 9.56 2.57
C GLY A 103 -16.21 10.67 1.63
N LEU A 104 -14.91 10.73 1.33
CA LEU A 104 -14.30 11.75 0.48
C LEU A 104 -14.32 11.39 -1.01
N LEU A 105 -14.74 10.17 -1.34
CA LEU A 105 -14.92 9.71 -2.72
C LEU A 105 -16.40 9.56 -3.03
N GLU A 106 -16.80 9.94 -4.24
CA GLU A 106 -18.18 9.73 -4.72
C GLU A 106 -18.56 8.24 -4.77
N ARG A 107 -17.58 7.38 -5.06
CA ARG A 107 -17.75 5.92 -5.11
C ARG A 107 -16.55 5.24 -4.48
N ASN A 108 -16.85 4.24 -3.66
CA ASN A 108 -15.83 3.32 -3.18
C ASN A 108 -15.26 2.49 -4.33
N ARG A 109 -13.94 2.30 -4.34
CA ARG A 109 -13.19 1.58 -5.36
C ARG A 109 -12.56 0.31 -4.81
N ILE A 110 -11.92 0.36 -3.65
CA ILE A 110 -11.22 -0.76 -3.03
C ILE A 110 -12.17 -1.57 -2.14
N ALA A 111 -12.80 -0.95 -1.15
CA ALA A 111 -13.77 -1.61 -0.28
C ALA A 111 -14.82 -0.63 0.28
N GLY A 112 -15.83 -1.15 0.94
CA GLY A 112 -17.05 -0.46 1.31
C GLY A 112 -18.18 -0.67 0.28
N PRO A 113 -19.41 -0.22 0.61
CA PRO A 113 -20.57 -0.40 -0.25
C PRO A 113 -20.31 0.09 -1.68
N GLY A 114 -20.62 -0.76 -2.67
CA GLY A 114 -20.50 -0.44 -4.09
C GLY A 114 -19.09 -0.63 -4.69
N ALA A 115 -18.08 -0.97 -3.90
CA ALA A 115 -16.72 -1.21 -4.41
C ALA A 115 -16.66 -2.41 -5.36
N THR A 116 -17.44 -3.47 -5.08
CA THR A 116 -17.55 -4.63 -5.96
C THR A 116 -18.19 -4.26 -7.30
N ASP A 117 -19.23 -3.43 -7.28
CA ASP A 117 -19.92 -2.97 -8.49
C ASP A 117 -19.01 -2.07 -9.33
N ALA A 118 -18.23 -1.19 -8.69
CA ALA A 118 -17.25 -0.36 -9.37
C ALA A 118 -16.19 -1.21 -10.11
N GLN A 119 -15.70 -2.27 -9.48
CA GLN A 119 -14.76 -3.19 -10.12
C GLN A 119 -15.43 -4.01 -11.24
N LYS A 120 -16.66 -4.47 -11.03
CA LYS A 120 -17.41 -5.20 -12.04
C LYS A 120 -17.61 -4.36 -13.30
N LEU A 121 -18.03 -3.11 -13.14
CA LEU A 121 -18.18 -2.16 -14.24
C LEU A 121 -16.87 -1.94 -15.00
N PHE A 122 -15.74 -1.84 -14.29
CA PHE A 122 -14.42 -1.73 -14.92
C PHE A 122 -14.12 -2.91 -15.85
N PHE A 123 -14.38 -4.14 -15.39
CA PHE A 123 -14.15 -5.34 -16.21
C PHE A 123 -15.20 -5.54 -17.31
N GLU A 124 -16.43 -5.07 -17.12
CA GLU A 124 -17.43 -5.04 -18.19
C GLU A 124 -16.98 -4.13 -19.35
N LEU A 125 -16.35 -2.99 -19.02
CA LEU A 125 -15.82 -2.05 -20.01
C LEU A 125 -14.49 -2.51 -20.63
N ALA A 126 -13.66 -3.23 -19.88
CA ALA A 126 -12.35 -3.68 -20.31
C ALA A 126 -12.06 -5.14 -19.86
N PRO A 127 -12.66 -6.14 -20.52
CA PRO A 127 -12.60 -7.55 -20.07
C PRO A 127 -11.22 -8.19 -20.10
N SER A 128 -10.28 -7.62 -20.86
CA SER A 128 -8.90 -8.12 -20.96
C SER A 128 -7.98 -7.58 -19.87
N LEU A 129 -8.46 -6.66 -19.04
CA LEU A 129 -7.69 -6.08 -17.95
C LEU A 129 -7.79 -6.93 -16.68
N THR A 130 -6.85 -6.71 -15.77
CA THR A 130 -6.66 -7.51 -14.55
C THR A 130 -6.86 -6.68 -13.28
N GLU A 131 -6.83 -7.33 -12.11
CA GLU A 131 -6.89 -6.65 -10.81
C GLU A 131 -5.76 -5.63 -10.61
N ARG A 132 -4.60 -5.85 -11.23
CA ARG A 132 -3.50 -4.88 -11.26
C ARG A 132 -3.93 -3.61 -12.00
N ASP A 133 -4.48 -3.77 -13.20
CA ASP A 133 -4.89 -2.64 -14.04
C ASP A 133 -6.07 -1.88 -13.40
N TYR A 134 -6.91 -2.57 -12.63
CA TYR A 134 -7.93 -1.93 -11.81
C TYR A 134 -7.33 -1.02 -10.74
N LEU A 135 -6.37 -1.52 -9.94
CA LEU A 135 -5.68 -0.68 -8.94
C LEU A 135 -4.91 0.48 -9.58
N ASP A 136 -4.23 0.23 -10.70
CA ASP A 136 -3.56 1.28 -11.47
C ASP A 136 -4.55 2.38 -11.91
N ALA A 137 -5.73 2.00 -12.39
CA ALA A 137 -6.77 2.95 -12.79
C ALA A 137 -7.28 3.78 -11.59
N VAL A 138 -7.52 3.13 -10.45
CA VAL A 138 -7.93 3.81 -9.20
C VAL A 138 -6.87 4.81 -8.75
N PHE A 139 -5.59 4.43 -8.74
CA PHE A 139 -4.52 5.33 -8.35
C PHE A 139 -4.36 6.50 -9.32
N ARG A 140 -4.49 6.26 -10.64
CA ARG A 140 -4.48 7.32 -11.65
C ARG A 140 -5.65 8.28 -11.46
N GLU A 141 -6.86 7.77 -11.23
CA GLU A 141 -8.04 8.59 -10.94
C GLU A 141 -7.78 9.51 -9.75
N LEU A 142 -7.33 8.95 -8.63
CA LEU A 142 -7.03 9.73 -7.42
C LEU A 142 -5.90 10.74 -7.63
N SER A 143 -4.92 10.44 -8.48
CA SER A 143 -3.80 11.33 -8.77
C SER A 143 -4.21 12.62 -9.50
N HIS A 144 -5.38 12.67 -10.13
CA HIS A 144 -5.90 13.87 -10.77
C HIS A 144 -6.45 14.91 -9.78
N HIS A 145 -6.66 14.55 -8.51
CA HIS A 145 -7.04 15.50 -7.49
C HIS A 145 -5.79 16.23 -6.95
N PRO A 146 -5.73 17.58 -6.99
CA PRO A 146 -4.55 18.32 -6.55
C PRO A 146 -4.08 17.99 -5.14
N ALA A 147 -5.03 17.78 -4.21
CA ALA A 147 -4.73 17.43 -2.81
C ALA A 147 -4.16 16.01 -2.63
N ALA A 148 -4.32 15.13 -3.62
CA ALA A 148 -3.91 13.73 -3.57
C ALA A 148 -2.77 13.42 -4.57
N ALA A 149 -2.42 14.36 -5.45
CA ALA A 149 -1.45 14.18 -6.53
C ALA A 149 -0.07 13.72 -6.04
N ASP A 150 0.41 14.25 -4.90
CA ASP A 150 1.71 13.84 -4.35
C ASP A 150 1.68 12.42 -3.75
N LEU A 151 0.52 11.96 -3.29
CA LEU A 151 0.36 10.62 -2.71
C LEU A 151 0.15 9.55 -3.78
N PHE A 152 -0.64 9.84 -4.82
CA PHE A 152 -1.00 8.84 -5.85
C PHE A 152 -0.24 9.02 -7.16
N GLY A 153 0.36 10.18 -7.41
CA GLY A 153 0.95 10.52 -8.70
C GLY A 153 2.35 9.92 -8.96
N PRO A 154 2.76 9.86 -10.24
CA PRO A 154 4.01 9.23 -10.68
C PRO A 154 5.28 9.95 -10.25
N LYS A 155 5.17 11.21 -9.80
CA LYS A 155 6.33 12.02 -9.43
C LYS A 155 7.03 11.50 -8.17
N HIS A 156 6.27 11.05 -7.18
CA HIS A 156 6.79 10.72 -5.86
C HIS A 156 6.46 9.29 -5.41
N ASN A 157 5.40 8.66 -5.93
CA ASN A 157 4.97 7.35 -5.46
C ASN A 157 5.74 6.19 -6.16
N PRO A 158 6.42 5.30 -5.40
CA PRO A 158 7.13 4.15 -5.96
C PRO A 158 6.27 3.09 -6.66
N VAL A 159 4.94 3.08 -6.49
CA VAL A 159 4.06 2.12 -7.18
C VAL A 159 4.23 2.16 -8.70
N TRP A 160 4.62 3.32 -9.25
CA TRP A 160 4.83 3.54 -10.68
C TRP A 160 6.19 3.04 -11.20
N LEU A 161 7.08 2.56 -10.33
CA LEU A 161 8.37 2.00 -10.72
C LEU A 161 8.27 0.53 -11.14
N LEU A 162 7.43 -0.24 -10.44
CA LEU A 162 7.27 -1.67 -10.67
C LEU A 162 5.88 -2.11 -10.24
N ALA A 163 5.15 -2.73 -11.17
CA ALA A 163 3.81 -3.22 -10.94
C ALA A 163 3.81 -4.74 -10.68
N PRO A 164 3.00 -5.21 -9.71
CA PRO A 164 2.87 -6.62 -9.38
C PRO A 164 2.17 -7.41 -10.50
N SER A 165 2.05 -8.72 -10.33
CA SER A 165 1.13 -9.55 -11.11
C SER A 165 -0.33 -9.23 -10.78
N ALA A 166 -1.24 -9.80 -11.58
CA ALA A 166 -2.68 -9.76 -11.29
C ALA A 166 -2.97 -10.43 -9.94
N GLU A 167 -2.32 -11.55 -9.65
CA GLU A 167 -2.44 -12.30 -8.40
C GLU A 167 -1.94 -11.49 -7.19
N GLY A 168 -0.82 -10.78 -7.33
CA GLY A 168 -0.30 -9.89 -6.28
C GLY A 168 -1.27 -8.75 -5.97
N ALA A 169 -1.81 -8.10 -7.01
CA ALA A 169 -2.83 -7.06 -6.86
C ALA A 169 -4.15 -7.60 -6.25
N LYS A 170 -4.55 -8.81 -6.63
CA LYS A 170 -5.72 -9.49 -6.07
C LYS A 170 -5.53 -9.80 -4.59
N ALA A 171 -4.35 -10.25 -4.16
CA ALA A 171 -4.04 -10.48 -2.75
C ALA A 171 -4.13 -9.20 -1.91
N LEU A 172 -3.67 -8.06 -2.46
CA LEU A 172 -3.86 -6.75 -1.84
C LEU A 172 -5.34 -6.41 -1.70
N LEU A 173 -6.13 -6.52 -2.78
CA LEU A 173 -7.58 -6.28 -2.71
C LEU A 173 -8.25 -7.18 -1.67
N SER A 174 -7.90 -8.47 -1.61
CA SER A 174 -8.44 -9.41 -0.63
C SER A 174 -8.12 -9.00 0.81
N LEU A 175 -6.93 -8.47 1.10
CA LEU A 175 -6.57 -7.96 2.42
C LEU A 175 -7.54 -6.85 2.88
N PHE A 176 -7.81 -5.88 2.02
CA PHE A 176 -8.67 -4.73 2.35
C PHE A 176 -10.17 -5.07 2.32
N ARG A 177 -10.55 -6.13 1.62
CA ARG A 177 -11.94 -6.58 1.47
C ARG A 177 -12.30 -7.75 2.38
N SER A 178 -11.45 -8.18 3.30
CA SER A 178 -11.80 -9.29 4.19
C SER A 178 -12.58 -8.77 5.41
N PRO A 179 -13.67 -9.44 5.84
CA PRO A 179 -14.23 -10.69 5.28
C PRO A 179 -15.07 -10.51 4.01
N SER A 180 -15.60 -9.31 3.74
CA SER A 180 -16.26 -8.98 2.48
C SER A 180 -15.96 -7.54 2.05
N ALA A 181 -16.06 -7.27 0.74
CA ALA A 181 -15.78 -5.94 0.21
C ALA A 181 -16.74 -4.89 0.78
N ASP A 182 -18.03 -5.20 0.97
CA ASP A 182 -19.00 -4.25 1.50
C ASP A 182 -18.86 -4.01 3.01
N ALA A 183 -18.38 -5.03 3.74
CA ALA A 183 -18.20 -4.99 5.19
C ALA A 183 -16.79 -5.46 5.58
N PRO A 184 -15.75 -4.67 5.26
CA PRO A 184 -14.38 -5.03 5.60
C PRO A 184 -14.15 -4.97 7.11
N ALA A 185 -13.19 -5.76 7.59
CA ALA A 185 -12.78 -5.80 8.99
C ALA A 185 -11.90 -4.62 9.40
N PHE A 186 -11.15 -4.05 8.45
CA PHE A 186 -10.21 -2.96 8.72
C PHE A 186 -10.76 -1.65 8.18
N ARG A 187 -10.79 -0.64 9.05
CA ARG A 187 -11.25 0.72 8.77
C ARG A 187 -10.14 1.73 8.99
N PHE A 188 -10.17 2.80 8.20
CA PHE A 188 -9.12 3.82 8.13
C PHE A 188 -9.69 5.24 8.26
N GLY A 189 -10.96 5.36 8.66
CA GLY A 189 -11.71 6.62 8.67
C GLY A 189 -11.44 7.55 9.85
N VAL A 190 -10.62 7.15 10.83
CA VAL A 190 -10.33 8.01 11.98
C VAL A 190 -9.66 9.32 11.56
N ALA A 191 -10.04 10.41 12.23
CA ALA A 191 -9.53 11.75 11.96
C ALA A 191 -8.02 11.86 12.21
N SER A 192 -7.54 11.23 13.29
CA SER A 192 -6.11 11.19 13.64
C SER A 192 -5.33 10.38 12.62
N THR A 193 -4.24 10.95 12.11
CA THR A 193 -3.29 10.28 11.22
C THR A 193 -2.18 9.55 11.97
N ARG A 194 -2.22 9.52 13.31
CA ARG A 194 -1.20 8.85 14.15
C ARG A 194 -1.03 7.38 13.79
N TYR A 195 -2.15 6.69 13.50
CA TYR A 195 -2.13 5.29 13.06
C TYR A 195 -1.34 5.10 11.76
N LEU A 196 -1.32 6.09 10.85
CA LEU A 196 -0.52 5.99 9.64
C LEU A 196 0.95 5.93 10.05
N GLY A 197 1.39 6.83 10.95
CA GLY A 197 2.73 6.80 11.53
C GLY A 197 3.11 5.42 12.08
N ASP A 198 2.23 4.82 12.89
CA ASP A 198 2.45 3.47 13.46
C ASP A 198 2.58 2.40 12.37
N LEU A 199 1.69 2.44 11.37
CA LEU A 199 1.75 1.52 10.22
C LEU A 199 3.07 1.68 9.46
N TYR A 200 3.51 2.92 9.20
CA TYR A 200 4.76 3.21 8.51
C TYR A 200 5.98 2.72 9.28
N GLN A 201 6.01 2.91 10.61
CA GLN A 201 7.11 2.50 11.47
C GLN A 201 7.28 0.97 11.51
N ASP A 202 6.17 0.24 11.52
CA ASP A 202 6.17 -1.21 11.66
C ASP A 202 6.20 -1.98 10.31
N LEU A 203 6.12 -1.26 9.19
CA LEU A 203 6.12 -1.87 7.85
C LEU A 203 7.51 -2.36 7.43
N ASN A 204 8.58 -1.58 7.64
CA ASN A 204 10.00 -1.93 7.40
C ASN A 204 10.92 -0.70 7.66
N GLU A 205 12.18 -0.93 8.07
CA GLU A 205 13.21 0.11 8.32
C GLU A 205 13.50 1.03 7.11
N ASN A 206 13.62 0.45 5.91
CA ASN A 206 13.78 1.13 4.62
C ASN A 206 12.57 2.01 4.25
N VAL A 207 11.36 1.68 4.71
CA VAL A 207 10.16 2.50 4.52
C VAL A 207 10.18 3.70 5.47
N ARG A 208 10.58 3.48 6.73
CA ARG A 208 10.76 4.53 7.74
C ARG A 208 11.74 5.61 7.30
N GLU A 209 12.89 5.21 6.74
CA GLU A 209 13.91 6.14 6.25
C GLU A 209 13.45 6.96 5.04
N ARG A 210 12.78 6.32 4.07
CA ARG A 210 12.47 6.98 2.79
C ARG A 210 11.31 7.97 2.87
N PHE A 211 10.35 7.75 3.76
CA PHE A 211 9.31 8.75 4.04
C PHE A 211 9.75 9.77 5.09
N ALA A 212 10.94 9.61 5.70
CA ALA A 212 11.49 10.49 6.73
C ALA A 212 10.53 10.74 7.91
N LEU A 213 9.81 9.71 8.34
CA LEU A 213 8.70 9.82 9.30
C LEU A 213 9.13 9.34 10.69
N LEU A 214 9.92 10.14 11.38
CA LEU A 214 9.96 10.09 12.83
C LEU A 214 8.75 10.88 13.34
N GLN A 215 7.92 10.25 14.17
CA GLN A 215 6.85 11.00 14.84
C GLN A 215 7.50 12.07 15.70
N THR A 216 6.96 13.28 15.63
CA THR A 216 7.28 14.32 16.60
C THR A 216 6.75 13.83 17.95
N PRO A 217 7.61 13.68 18.98
CA PRO A 217 7.13 13.25 20.29
C PRO A 217 6.08 14.22 20.85
N ASP A 218 5.12 13.70 21.63
CA ASP A 218 3.97 14.47 22.14
C ASP A 218 4.39 15.78 22.83
N PHE A 219 5.51 15.79 23.56
CA PHE A 219 6.02 16.99 24.25
C PHE A 219 6.47 18.11 23.30
N VAL A 220 6.84 17.80 22.06
CA VAL A 220 7.22 18.79 21.04
C VAL A 220 5.98 19.32 20.33
N GLU A 221 4.93 18.51 20.16
CA GLU A 221 3.63 18.97 19.63
C GLU A 221 2.96 19.96 20.60
N GLU A 222 2.97 19.65 21.90
CA GLU A 222 2.45 20.54 22.95
C GLU A 222 3.22 21.88 23.02
N PHE A 223 4.54 21.86 22.85
CA PHE A 223 5.38 23.07 22.91
C PHE A 223 5.19 24.04 21.71
N ILE A 224 4.72 23.56 20.56
CA ILE A 224 4.55 24.38 19.34
C ILE A 224 3.14 25.00 19.26
N LEU A 225 2.16 24.41 19.96
CA LEU A 225 0.76 24.83 19.93
C LEU A 225 0.37 25.76 21.08
N ASP A 226 1.30 26.02 22.01
CA ASP A 226 1.29 27.14 22.97
C ASP A 226 1.98 28.39 22.40
#